data_AF-A0A9C9G7B8-F1
#
_entry.id   AF-A0A9C9G7B8-F1
#
_cell.length_a   1.000
_cell.length_b   1.000
_cell.length_c   1.000
_cell.angle_alpha   90.00
_cell.angle_beta   90.00
_cell.angle_gamma   90.00
#
_symmetry.space_group_name_H-M   'P 1'
#
loop_
_entity.id
_entity.type
_entity.pdbx_description
1 polymer ?
#
loop_
_entity_poly.entity_id
_entity_poly.type
_entity_poly.pdbx_seq_one_letter_code
_entity_poly.pdbx_strand_id
1 'polypeptide(L)'
;MRFAIVINLDYDSNPEEVCRHLWKRIRNEMIEEGFRLEGRLFTMEMQNEEACEKARQVIDRLNEDSALVEGDIYNYLKEFYGYNHSHTINLLLPPTTEIRLETP
;
A
#
# COMPACT_ATOMS: atom_id res chain seq x y z
N MET A 1 -14.30 -4.68 7.41
CA MET A 1 -13.46 -3.50 7.72
C MET A 1 -12.39 -3.45 6.66
N ARG A 2 -12.12 -2.29 6.07
CA ARG A 2 -11.18 -2.19 4.96
C ARG A 2 -9.86 -1.62 5.48
N PHE A 3 -8.81 -2.42 5.43
CA PHE A 3 -7.48 -1.98 5.87
C PHE A 3 -6.65 -1.57 4.66
N ALA A 4 -5.91 -0.47 4.79
CA ALA A 4 -5.03 0.04 3.76
C ALA A 4 -3.58 -0.05 4.21
N ILE A 5 -2.71 -0.48 3.31
CA ILE A 5 -1.26 -0.52 3.44
C ILE A 5 -0.69 0.49 2.43
N VAL A 6 0.20 1.35 2.92
CA VAL A 6 0.97 2.31 2.14
C VAL A 6 2.40 1.79 2.04
N ILE A 7 2.93 1.74 0.82
CA ILE A 7 4.33 1.43 0.55
C ILE A 7 4.81 2.47 -0.46
N ASN A 8 5.78 3.30 -0.07
CA ASN A 8 6.44 4.25 -0.97
C ASN A 8 7.94 3.97 -0.98
N LEU A 9 8.54 4.01 -2.16
CA LEU A 9 9.98 3.85 -2.33
C LEU A 9 10.71 5.19 -2.28
N ASP A 10 11.96 5.16 -1.83
CA ASP A 10 12.83 6.34 -1.79
C ASP A 10 13.54 6.56 -3.13
N TYR A 11 12.82 7.20 -4.06
CA TYR A 11 13.35 7.63 -5.35
C TYR A 11 14.36 8.80 -5.24
N ASP A 12 14.46 9.46 -4.08
CA ASP A 12 15.36 10.60 -3.90
C ASP A 12 16.81 10.12 -3.67
N SER A 13 16.97 9.00 -2.94
CA SER A 13 18.27 8.44 -2.57
C SER A 13 18.71 7.27 -3.46
N ASN A 14 17.83 6.72 -4.31
CA ASN A 14 18.08 5.51 -5.07
C ASN A 14 17.83 5.70 -6.59
N PRO A 15 18.50 4.91 -7.45
CA PRO A 15 18.30 5.00 -8.90
C PRO A 15 16.84 4.70 -9.30
N GLU A 16 16.27 5.58 -10.14
CA GLU A 16 14.86 5.49 -10.54
C GLU A 16 14.50 4.15 -11.19
N GLU A 17 15.40 3.61 -12.02
CA GLU A 17 15.19 2.32 -12.69
C GLU A 17 15.07 1.17 -11.70
N VAL A 18 15.92 1.14 -10.66
CA VAL A 18 15.91 0.13 -9.61
C VAL A 18 14.61 0.22 -8.81
N CYS A 19 14.25 1.42 -8.35
CA CYS A 19 12.98 1.63 -7.63
C CYS A 19 11.77 1.25 -8.50
N ARG A 20 11.78 1.58 -9.80
CA ARG A 20 10.68 1.22 -10.71
C ARG A 20 10.58 -0.29 -10.91
N HIS A 21 11.70 -1.00 -10.99
CA HIS A 21 11.70 -2.46 -11.07
C HIS A 21 11.17 -3.09 -9.78
N LEU A 22 11.69 -2.64 -8.63
CA LEU A 22 11.30 -3.08 -7.30
C LEU A 22 9.79 -2.86 -7.06
N TRP A 23 9.28 -1.67 -7.38
CA TRP A 23 7.86 -1.35 -7.24
C TRP A 23 6.97 -2.31 -8.03
N LYS A 24 7.34 -2.66 -9.27
CA LYS A 24 6.57 -3.61 -10.07
C LYS A 24 6.46 -4.97 -9.39
N ARG A 25 7.54 -5.46 -8.76
CA ARG A 25 7.54 -6.74 -8.04
C ARG A 25 6.71 -6.66 -6.76
N ILE A 26 6.94 -5.66 -5.90
CA ILE A 26 6.12 -5.42 -4.70
C ILE A 26 4.64 -5.40 -5.05
N ARG A 27 4.28 -4.61 -6.08
CA ARG A 27 2.88 -4.50 -6.51
C ARG A 27 2.30 -5.84 -6.94
N ASN A 28 3.03 -6.63 -7.73
CA ASN A 28 2.53 -7.90 -8.22
C ASN A 28 2.33 -8.90 -7.06
N GLU A 29 3.30 -9.02 -6.16
CA GLU A 29 3.21 -9.91 -4.99
C GLU A 29 2.11 -9.51 -4.02
N MET A 30 1.94 -8.21 -3.76
CA MET A 30 0.84 -7.72 -2.95
C MET A 30 -0.51 -8.09 -3.58
N ILE A 31 -0.64 -8.00 -4.90
CA ILE A 31 -1.87 -8.41 -5.61
C ILE A 31 -2.08 -9.93 -5.52
N GLU A 32 -1.03 -10.72 -5.67
CA GLU A 32 -1.07 -12.18 -5.55
C GLU A 32 -1.46 -12.64 -4.13
N GLU A 33 -1.06 -11.90 -3.10
CA GLU A 33 -1.49 -12.11 -1.70
C GLU A 33 -2.93 -11.67 -1.41
N GLY A 34 -3.63 -11.12 -2.41
CA GLY A 34 -5.04 -10.76 -2.34
C GLY A 34 -5.33 -9.28 -2.10
N PHE A 35 -4.30 -8.43 -2.02
CA PHE A 35 -4.53 -6.99 -1.92
C PHE A 35 -5.02 -6.41 -3.24
N ARG A 36 -5.91 -5.42 -3.15
CA ARG A 36 -6.33 -4.60 -4.29
C ARG A 36 -5.57 -3.29 -4.29
N LEU A 37 -5.02 -2.90 -5.44
CA LEU A 37 -4.38 -1.60 -5.60
C LEU A 37 -5.44 -0.53 -5.94
N GLU A 38 -5.63 0.44 -5.06
CA GLU A 38 -6.49 1.60 -5.26
C GLU A 38 -5.66 2.88 -5.18
N GLY A 39 -5.30 3.42 -6.36
CA GLY A 39 -4.37 4.54 -6.46
C GLY A 39 -2.97 4.13 -5.96
N ARG A 40 -2.60 4.61 -4.77
CA ARG A 40 -1.32 4.29 -4.10
C ARG A 40 -1.48 3.36 -2.90
N LEU A 41 -2.69 2.87 -2.65
CA LEU A 41 -3.02 2.09 -1.47
C LEU A 41 -3.23 0.63 -1.84
N PHE A 42 -2.57 -0.27 -1.13
CA PHE A 42 -2.93 -1.69 -1.15
C PHE A 42 -4.00 -1.92 -0.10
N THR A 43 -5.17 -2.40 -0.50
CA THR A 43 -6.31 -2.54 0.41
C THR A 43 -6.87 -3.94 0.41
N MET A 44 -7.35 -4.38 1.56
CA MET A 44 -7.94 -5.71 1.72
C MET A 44 -9.06 -5.68 2.76
N GLU A 45 -10.02 -6.60 2.60
CA GLU A 45 -11.11 -6.79 3.54
C GLU A 45 -10.73 -7.85 4.58
N MET A 46 -9.99 -7.45 5.61
CA MET A 46 -9.60 -8.34 6.72
C MET A 46 -9.29 -7.55 8.00
N GLN A 47 -8.91 -8.26 9.07
CA GLN A 47 -8.46 -7.63 10.30
C GLN A 47 -7.08 -6.96 10.15
N ASN A 48 -6.85 -5.93 10.96
CA ASN A 48 -5.67 -5.07 10.84
C ASN A 48 -4.35 -5.84 10.99
N GLU A 49 -4.29 -6.77 11.95
CA GLU A 49 -3.05 -7.49 12.29
C GLU A 49 -2.63 -8.44 11.18
N GLU A 50 -3.58 -9.24 10.67
CA GLU A 50 -3.36 -10.16 9.56
C GLU A 50 -2.94 -9.43 8.27
N ALA A 51 -3.51 -8.24 8.00
CA ALA A 51 -3.15 -7.44 6.83
C ALA A 51 -1.71 -6.92 6.93
N CYS A 52 -1.32 -6.44 8.12
CA CYS A 52 0.04 -5.99 8.37
C CYS A 52 1.02 -7.15 8.25
N GLU A 53 0.69 -8.31 8.81
CA GLU A 53 1.54 -9.50 8.77
C GLU A 53 1.76 -9.97 7.34
N LYS A 54 0.68 -10.10 6.54
CA LYS A 54 0.79 -10.45 5.12
C LYS A 54 1.64 -9.47 4.34
N ALA A 55 1.44 -8.17 4.54
CA ALA A 55 2.23 -7.16 3.85
C ALA A 55 3.72 -7.25 4.21
N ARG A 56 4.07 -7.51 5.49
CA ARG A 56 5.46 -7.74 5.91
C ARG A 56 6.04 -8.99 5.28
N GLN A 57 5.31 -10.10 5.31
CA GLN A 57 5.73 -11.35 4.68
C GLN A 57 6.05 -11.18 3.19
N VAL A 58 5.28 -10.36 2.46
CA VAL A 58 5.59 -10.02 1.06
C VAL A 58 6.96 -9.34 0.96
N ILE A 59 7.20 -8.31 1.75
CA ILE A 59 8.45 -7.55 1.72
C ILE A 59 9.63 -8.43 2.15
N ASP A 60 9.46 -9.25 3.20
CA ASP A 60 10.51 -10.15 3.69
C ASP A 60 10.89 -11.19 2.62
N ARG A 61 9.91 -11.82 1.96
CA ARG A 61 10.19 -12.77 0.86
C ARG A 61 10.89 -12.10 -0.31
N LEU A 62 10.52 -10.86 -0.64
CA LEU A 62 11.19 -10.10 -1.69
C LEU A 62 12.61 -9.69 -1.29
N ASN A 63 12.87 -9.49 0.01
CA ASN A 63 14.20 -9.21 0.53
C ASN A 63 15.13 -10.44 0.43
N GLU A 64 14.58 -11.63 0.69
CA GLU A 64 15.30 -12.89 0.62
C GLU A 64 15.61 -13.31 -0.83
N ASP A 65 14.86 -12.80 -1.81
CA ASP A 65 15.12 -13.03 -3.23
C ASP A 65 16.38 -12.28 -3.69
N SER A 66 17.50 -13.00 -3.66
CA SER A 66 18.83 -12.50 -4.06
C SER A 66 18.92 -12.05 -5.52
N ALA A 67 17.92 -12.33 -6.36
CA ALA A 67 17.89 -11.89 -7.76
C ALA A 67 17.38 -10.45 -7.94
N LEU A 68 16.91 -9.80 -6.87
CA LEU A 68 16.01 -8.66 -6.96
C LEU A 68 16.71 -7.32 -6.67
N VAL A 69 17.59 -7.32 -5.68
CA VAL A 69 18.23 -6.10 -5.16
C VAL A 69 19.64 -6.45 -4.68
N GLU A 70 20.64 -5.66 -5.04
CA GLU A 70 21.91 -5.67 -4.31
C GLU A 70 21.65 -5.02 -2.94
N GLY A 71 21.38 -5.86 -1.93
CA GLY A 71 21.18 -5.44 -0.55
C GLY A 71 19.74 -5.44 -0.09
N ASP A 72 19.53 -4.86 1.09
CA ASP A 72 18.27 -4.94 1.83
C ASP A 72 17.16 -4.05 1.22
N ILE A 73 16.02 -4.64 0.86
CA ILE A 73 14.82 -3.95 0.34
C ILE A 73 14.37 -2.81 1.26
N TYR A 74 14.57 -2.96 2.57
CA TYR A 74 14.18 -1.96 3.56
C TYR A 74 14.91 -0.63 3.35
N ASN A 75 16.10 -0.62 2.75
CA ASN A 75 16.83 0.61 2.40
C ASN A 75 16.18 1.41 1.26
N TYR A 76 15.30 0.77 0.48
CA TYR A 76 14.59 1.40 -0.62
C TYR A 76 13.19 1.89 -0.20
N LEU A 77 12.73 1.57 1.02
CA LEU A 77 11.42 1.99 1.51
C LEU A 77 11.51 3.36 2.19
N LYS A 78 10.73 4.32 1.70
CA LYS A 78 10.54 5.63 2.32
C LYS A 78 9.42 5.63 3.34
N GLU A 79 8.30 4.97 3.01
CA GLU A 79 7.14 4.85 3.89
C GLU A 79 6.58 3.43 3.80
N PHE A 80 6.33 2.82 4.96
CA PHE A 80 5.66 1.53 5.04
C PHE A 80 4.80 1.46 6.30
N TYR A 81 3.49 1.61 6.15
CA TYR A 81 2.56 1.62 7.27
C TYR A 81 1.14 1.20 6.87
N GLY A 82 0.34 0.81 7.85
CA GLY A 82 -1.06 0.43 7.66
C GLY A 82 -2.02 1.29 8.46
N TYR A 83 -3.25 1.45 7.98
CA TYR A 83 -4.31 2.16 8.70
C TYR A 83 -5.71 1.66 8.33
N ASN A 84 -6.68 1.91 9.21
CA ASN A 84 -8.08 1.60 8.94
C ASN A 84 -8.63 2.59 7.89
N HIS A 85 -8.86 2.08 6.67
CA HIS A 85 -9.29 2.88 5.54
C HIS A 85 -10.74 3.36 5.67
N SER A 86 -11.56 2.70 6.50
CA SER A 86 -12.96 3.08 6.71
C SER A 86 -13.15 4.47 7.37
N HIS A 87 -12.08 5.08 7.90
CA HIS A 87 -12.12 6.44 8.45
C HIS A 87 -11.62 7.51 7.46
N THR A 88 -11.37 7.15 6.20
CA THR A 88 -10.89 8.10 5.18
C THR A 88 -12.04 8.96 4.67
N ILE A 89 -11.87 10.29 4.69
CA ILE A 89 -12.84 11.25 4.14
C ILE A 89 -12.36 11.69 2.76
N ASN A 90 -13.20 11.54 1.73
CA ASN A 90 -12.90 12.05 0.40
C ASN A 90 -13.20 13.56 0.33
N LEU A 91 -12.14 14.38 0.34
CA LEU A 91 -12.24 15.83 0.30
C LEU A 91 -12.60 16.40 -1.09
N LEU A 92 -12.64 15.57 -2.14
CA LEU A 92 -13.16 15.98 -3.45
C LEU A 92 -14.68 15.99 -3.50
N LEU A 93 -15.34 15.37 -2.51
CA LEU A 93 -16.78 15.43 -2.36
C LEU A 93 -17.15 16.57 -1.41
N PRO A 94 -18.24 17.30 -1.69
CA PRO A 94 -18.74 18.29 -0.75
C PRO A 94 -19.07 17.61 0.60
N PRO A 95 -19.02 18.35 1.72
CA PRO A 95 -19.38 17.80 3.02
C PRO A 95 -20.78 17.19 2.97
N THR A 96 -20.91 15.91 3.31
CA THR A 96 -22.19 15.19 3.33
C THR A 96 -23.14 15.70 4.43
N THR A 97 -22.68 16.59 5.30
CA THR A 97 -23.45 17.16 6.42
C THR A 97 -24.60 18.07 5.96
N GLU A 98 -24.62 18.52 4.70
CA GLU A 98 -25.64 19.47 4.19
C GLU A 98 -26.55 18.91 3.08
N ILE A 99 -26.53 17.61 2.80
CA ILE A 99 -27.47 17.03 1.83
C ILE A 99 -28.85 16.94 2.47
N ARG A 100 -29.60 18.04 2.44
CA ARG A 100 -31.05 18.05 2.71
C ARG A 100 -31.75 17.48 1.49
N LEU A 101 -32.26 16.25 1.62
CA LEU A 101 -33.24 15.72 0.67
C LEU A 101 -34.53 16.51 0.88
N GLU A 102 -34.85 17.39 -0.07
CA GLU A 102 -36.22 17.91 -0.17
C GLU A 102 -37.11 16.74 -0.61
N THR A 103 -37.83 16.16 0.35
CA THR A 103 -38.91 15.22 0.04
C THR A 103 -40.05 15.95 -0.65
N PRO A 104 -40.59 15.42 -1.76
CA PRO A 104 -41.70 16.02 -2.51
C PRO A 104 -43.03 16.01 -1.73
#